data_AF-A0A814EAD7-F1
#
_entry.id   AF-A0A814EAD7-F1
#
_cell.length_a   1.000
_cell.length_b   1.000
_cell.length_c   1.000
_cell.angle_alpha   90.00
_cell.angle_beta   90.00
_cell.angle_gamma   90.00
#
_symmetry.space_group_name_H-M   'P 1'
#
loop_
_entity.id
_entity.type
_entity.pdbx_description
1 polymer ?
#
loop_
_entity_poly.entity_id
_entity_poly.type
_entity_poly.pdbx_seq_one_letter_code
_entity_poly.pdbx_strand_id
1 'polypeptide(L)'
;MHILLKIGSVSLVLIMIATAITLPIVMHFLRQNKDTAISSNETTTTAAASRTTLMTSSQEHGNSTNVTANIGVNTTAVIDDASKTQSIYSSVLNNASLIYCRDENPYTCTSSAYNYYDIIEINVNTSGNYTITSNSKFDTYGYIYNKTFSPFFPSVNLVKSADDEGGNHQFLFDIDLQAGTMVTLVITTYSPNTAGAFSVIVAGPTTVQFLQLNITAPRLPLPSPINLVAFRGTNRTLTFGVVGSASANIWGTTIYTDDSPTAVTSVHSGFVRVGQRCVVTFMMLPGQDEYIGSTQNGITSRSWIAWVGSYTIIQSTCID
;
A
#
# COMPACT_ATOMS: atom_id res chain seq x y z
N MET A 1 -45.00 59.04 38.34
CA MET A 1 -44.64 57.95 39.28
C MET A 1 -43.60 57.07 38.59
N HIS A 2 -42.36 57.08 39.11
CA HIS A 2 -41.19 56.25 38.75
C HIS A 2 -40.61 56.34 37.32
N ILE A 3 -39.31 56.23 37.03
CA ILE A 3 -38.00 56.49 37.70
C ILE A 3 -36.93 56.14 36.61
N LEU A 4 -35.85 56.93 36.57
CA LEU A 4 -34.46 56.70 36.11
C LEU A 4 -34.07 55.90 34.83
N LEU A 5 -33.26 56.59 34.01
CA LEU A 5 -31.90 56.28 33.46
C LEU A 5 -31.45 54.81 33.28
N LYS A 6 -30.88 54.51 32.09
CA LYS A 6 -29.41 54.31 31.94
C LYS A 6 -28.93 54.30 30.48
N ILE A 7 -27.70 54.79 30.32
CA ILE A 7 -26.88 55.00 29.13
C ILE A 7 -25.89 53.83 28.98
N GLY A 8 -25.44 53.52 27.76
CA GLY A 8 -24.17 52.80 27.50
C GLY A 8 -24.23 51.89 26.26
N SER A 9 -23.81 52.35 25.08
CA SER A 9 -22.45 52.25 24.53
C SER A 9 -22.12 50.87 23.92
N VAL A 10 -22.11 50.78 22.58
CA VAL A 10 -21.24 49.82 21.88
C VAL A 10 -20.60 50.52 20.69
N SER A 11 -19.28 50.61 20.75
CA SER A 11 -18.37 51.17 19.75
C SER A 11 -18.34 50.32 18.48
N LEU A 12 -18.39 51.01 17.35
CA LEU A 12 -18.09 50.49 16.01
C LEU A 12 -16.58 50.31 15.89
N VAL A 13 -16.09 49.06 15.91
CA VAL A 13 -14.68 48.75 15.61
C VAL A 13 -14.60 48.28 14.16
N LEU A 14 -14.17 49.21 13.29
CA LEU A 14 -13.81 48.95 11.90
C LEU A 14 -12.39 48.38 11.87
N ILE A 15 -12.23 47.06 11.78
CA ILE A 15 -10.93 46.42 11.51
C ILE A 15 -10.82 46.20 10.01
N MET A 16 -10.04 47.08 9.37
CA MET A 16 -9.43 46.86 8.06
C MET A 16 -8.51 45.65 8.16
N ILE A 17 -8.77 44.59 7.40
CA ILE A 17 -7.76 43.54 7.13
C ILE A 17 -7.36 43.65 5.67
N ALA A 18 -6.08 43.98 5.50
CA ALA A 18 -5.40 44.18 4.23
C ALA A 18 -5.40 42.90 3.39
N THR A 19 -5.78 43.03 2.12
CA THR A 19 -5.54 42.03 1.08
C THR A 19 -4.16 42.24 0.48
N ALA A 20 -3.23 41.37 0.82
CA ALA A 20 -1.98 41.18 0.07
C ALA A 20 -1.57 39.71 0.16
N ILE A 21 -1.99 38.92 -0.83
CA ILE A 21 -1.39 37.60 -1.07
C ILE A 21 -0.61 37.73 -2.38
N THR A 22 0.68 37.95 -2.25
CA THR A 22 1.68 37.75 -3.29
C THR A 22 1.91 36.25 -3.45
N LEU A 23 1.66 35.70 -4.65
CA LEU A 23 2.07 34.34 -5.00
C LEU A 23 3.60 34.24 -5.05
N PRO A 24 4.24 33.23 -4.45
CA PRO A 24 5.57 32.84 -4.86
C PRO A 24 5.49 31.95 -6.11
N ILE A 25 6.15 32.44 -7.15
CA ILE A 25 6.53 31.75 -8.37
C ILE A 25 7.38 30.52 -7.99
N VAL A 26 6.94 29.32 -8.36
CA VAL A 26 7.81 28.13 -8.37
C VAL A 26 8.53 28.10 -9.72
N MET A 27 9.81 28.44 -9.68
CA MET A 27 10.75 28.28 -10.78
C MET A 27 11.61 27.03 -10.50
N HIS A 28 11.86 26.24 -11.56
CA HIS A 28 12.91 25.20 -11.69
C HIS A 28 12.65 23.87 -10.94
N PHE A 29 12.61 22.72 -11.62
CA PHE A 29 13.74 22.15 -12.35
C PHE A 29 13.30 21.40 -13.62
N LEU A 30 13.77 21.86 -14.77
CA LEU A 30 13.89 21.03 -15.98
C LEU A 30 15.25 20.36 -15.91
N ARG A 31 15.30 19.03 -15.98
CA ARG A 31 16.51 18.32 -16.39
C ARG A 31 16.22 17.61 -17.71
N GLN A 32 16.60 18.27 -18.79
CA GLN A 32 16.79 17.65 -20.09
C GLN A 32 18.28 17.46 -20.38
N ASN A 33 18.51 16.54 -21.31
CA ASN A 33 19.72 16.26 -22.10
C ASN A 33 20.75 15.37 -21.42
N LYS A 34 21.40 14.43 -22.10
CA LYS A 34 21.39 13.88 -23.48
C LYS A 34 22.22 12.59 -23.32
N ASP A 35 21.97 11.50 -24.02
CA ASP A 35 22.62 11.24 -25.31
C ASP A 35 21.83 10.19 -26.12
N THR A 36 21.18 10.65 -27.19
CA THR A 36 21.14 10.00 -28.51
C THR A 36 22.57 9.91 -29.07
N ALA A 37 23.04 8.95 -29.86
CA ALA A 37 22.49 7.81 -30.59
C ALA A 37 23.70 7.00 -31.12
N ILE A 38 23.48 5.81 -31.68
CA ILE A 38 23.84 5.44 -33.07
C ILE A 38 23.83 3.90 -33.21
N SER A 39 23.10 3.48 -34.23
CA SER A 39 23.04 2.13 -34.80
C SER A 39 24.28 1.87 -35.66
N SER A 40 24.81 0.65 -35.62
CA SER A 40 25.46 0.03 -36.78
C SER A 40 25.52 -1.50 -36.63
N ASN A 41 24.88 -2.19 -37.56
CA ASN A 41 25.22 -3.56 -37.95
C ASN A 41 26.63 -3.60 -38.56
N GLU A 42 27.43 -4.64 -38.26
CA GLU A 42 28.03 -5.57 -39.25
C GLU A 42 29.03 -6.57 -38.61
N THR A 43 28.75 -7.87 -38.84
CA THR A 43 29.59 -9.01 -39.26
C THR A 43 31.03 -9.28 -38.73
N THR A 44 31.22 -10.54 -38.27
CA THR A 44 32.41 -11.46 -38.40
C THR A 44 33.76 -11.00 -37.79
N THR A 45 34.60 -11.79 -37.09
CA THR A 45 35.06 -13.18 -37.25
C THR A 45 35.98 -13.56 -36.06
N THR A 46 35.98 -14.86 -35.72
CA THR A 46 37.10 -15.73 -35.24
C THR A 46 37.84 -15.54 -33.91
N ALA A 47 37.74 -16.61 -33.11
CA ALA A 47 38.83 -17.40 -32.49
C ALA A 47 39.65 -16.82 -31.32
N ALA A 48 39.59 -17.48 -30.15
CA ALA A 48 40.56 -18.51 -29.77
C ALA A 48 40.25 -19.07 -28.37
N ALA A 49 40.05 -20.38 -28.30
CA ALA A 49 40.11 -21.15 -27.06
C ALA A 49 41.58 -21.49 -26.76
N SER A 50 41.96 -21.56 -25.48
CA SER A 50 42.89 -22.61 -25.05
C SER A 50 42.81 -22.84 -23.54
N ARG A 51 42.40 -24.07 -23.19
CA ARG A 51 42.61 -24.70 -21.89
C ARG A 51 44.10 -25.04 -21.73
N THR A 52 44.62 -25.05 -20.51
CA THR A 52 45.86 -25.79 -20.21
C THR A 52 45.74 -26.55 -18.89
N THR A 53 46.30 -27.75 -18.95
CA THR A 53 46.10 -28.96 -18.17
C THR A 53 47.17 -29.09 -17.08
N LEU A 54 46.81 -29.68 -15.93
CA LEU A 54 47.75 -30.21 -14.93
C LEU A 54 48.48 -31.45 -15.46
N MET A 55 49.80 -31.53 -15.26
CA MET A 55 50.53 -32.79 -15.10
C MET A 55 51.74 -32.65 -14.15
N THR A 56 51.99 -33.75 -13.45
CA THR A 56 52.90 -34.06 -12.34
C THR A 56 54.36 -34.31 -12.75
N SER A 57 55.33 -34.14 -11.82
CA SER A 57 56.44 -35.09 -11.63
C SER A 57 57.18 -34.91 -10.27
N SER A 58 57.87 -35.98 -9.87
CA SER A 58 58.49 -36.33 -8.59
C SER A 58 60.01 -36.17 -8.55
N GLN A 59 60.62 -35.88 -7.38
CA GLN A 59 61.84 -36.55 -6.86
C GLN A 59 62.24 -36.09 -5.43
N GLU A 60 62.71 -37.04 -4.60
CA GLU A 60 63.29 -36.86 -3.25
C GLU A 60 64.81 -36.56 -3.30
N HIS A 61 65.37 -35.82 -2.32
CA HIS A 61 66.37 -36.29 -1.31
C HIS A 61 66.99 -35.13 -0.48
N GLY A 62 66.99 -35.24 0.87
CA GLY A 62 68.15 -34.87 1.72
C GLY A 62 68.24 -33.53 2.49
N ASN A 63 67.92 -33.60 3.79
CA ASN A 63 68.62 -33.00 4.95
C ASN A 63 68.26 -31.59 5.52
N SER A 64 67.55 -31.64 6.67
CA SER A 64 67.62 -30.82 7.90
C SER A 64 67.99 -29.33 7.85
N THR A 65 67.07 -28.49 8.29
CA THR A 65 67.27 -27.55 9.42
C THR A 65 65.90 -27.02 9.90
N ASN A 66 65.59 -27.25 11.17
CA ASN A 66 64.42 -26.68 11.84
C ASN A 66 64.62 -25.16 11.99
N VAL A 67 63.83 -24.37 11.27
CA VAL A 67 63.61 -22.95 11.59
C VAL A 67 62.12 -22.76 11.77
N THR A 68 61.70 -22.65 13.03
CA THR A 68 60.35 -22.28 13.44
C THR A 68 60.12 -20.81 13.07
N ALA A 69 59.66 -20.54 11.85
CA ALA A 69 59.16 -19.23 11.48
C ALA A 69 57.73 -19.10 12.04
N ASN A 70 57.63 -18.43 13.18
CA ASN A 70 56.37 -18.04 13.79
C ASN A 70 55.72 -16.95 12.92
N ILE A 71 55.05 -17.35 11.83
CA ILE A 71 54.19 -16.44 11.07
C ILE A 71 52.90 -16.35 11.87
N GLY A 72 52.81 -15.31 12.70
CA GLY A 72 51.57 -14.88 13.31
C GLY A 72 50.58 -14.52 12.22
N VAL A 73 49.76 -15.49 11.82
CA VAL A 73 48.59 -15.23 11.02
C VAL A 73 47.63 -14.48 11.93
N ASN A 74 47.59 -13.16 11.80
CA ASN A 74 46.43 -12.38 12.21
C ASN A 74 45.27 -12.78 11.29
N THR A 75 44.68 -13.96 11.51
CA THR A 75 43.32 -14.22 11.09
C THR A 75 42.45 -13.34 11.97
N THR A 76 42.13 -12.13 11.49
CA THR A 76 40.82 -11.57 11.78
C THR A 76 39.82 -12.61 11.30
N ALA A 77 39.37 -13.47 12.22
CA ALA A 77 38.17 -14.22 12.01
C ALA A 77 37.11 -13.16 11.69
N VAL A 78 36.68 -13.13 10.43
CA VAL A 78 35.34 -12.66 10.13
C VAL A 78 34.47 -13.52 11.03
N ILE A 79 33.93 -12.93 12.09
CA ILE A 79 32.88 -13.60 12.85
C ILE A 79 31.74 -13.69 11.85
N ASP A 80 31.64 -14.85 11.23
CA ASP A 80 30.51 -15.28 10.42
C ASP A 80 29.26 -14.89 11.22
N ASP A 81 28.39 -14.08 10.62
CA ASP A 81 27.10 -13.70 11.19
C ASP A 81 26.50 -14.97 11.78
N ALA A 82 26.39 -15.03 13.12
CA ALA A 82 26.12 -16.28 13.82
C ALA A 82 24.94 -16.98 13.16
N SER A 83 25.19 -18.12 12.48
CA SER A 83 24.26 -18.89 11.66
C SER A 83 22.79 -18.53 11.95
N LYS A 84 22.25 -17.56 11.21
CA LYS A 84 20.86 -17.09 11.44
C LYS A 84 19.90 -18.27 11.33
N THR A 85 19.02 -18.40 12.30
CA THR A 85 17.97 -19.43 12.31
C THR A 85 16.89 -19.04 11.32
N GLN A 86 16.40 -19.98 10.51
CA GLN A 86 15.40 -19.73 9.47
C GLN A 86 14.04 -20.30 9.83
N SER A 87 12.98 -19.58 9.46
CA SER A 87 11.59 -20.04 9.46
C SER A 87 10.99 -19.83 8.08
N ILE A 88 10.19 -20.80 7.61
CA ILE A 88 9.66 -20.78 6.25
C ILE A 88 8.13 -20.83 6.29
N TYR A 89 7.52 -19.89 5.58
CA TYR A 89 6.09 -19.90 5.25
C TYR A 89 5.92 -20.19 3.77
N SER A 90 4.94 -21.00 3.38
CA SER A 90 4.69 -21.34 1.97
C SER A 90 3.20 -21.27 1.66
N SER A 91 2.85 -20.73 0.49
CA SER A 91 1.45 -20.56 0.05
C SER A 91 1.36 -20.45 -1.47
N VAL A 92 0.15 -20.21 -1.98
CA VAL A 92 -0.15 -20.09 -3.41
C VAL A 92 -1.09 -18.90 -3.66
N LEU A 93 -0.66 -17.98 -4.52
CA LEU A 93 -1.54 -16.96 -5.09
C LEU A 93 -2.28 -17.57 -6.29
N ASN A 94 -3.61 -17.49 -6.30
CA ASN A 94 -4.46 -18.01 -7.37
C ASN A 94 -5.78 -17.21 -7.47
N ASN A 95 -6.67 -17.61 -8.38
CA ASN A 95 -7.94 -16.90 -8.62
C ASN A 95 -8.94 -16.93 -7.45
N ALA A 96 -8.71 -17.74 -6.42
CA ALA A 96 -9.48 -17.76 -5.18
C ALA A 96 -8.82 -16.91 -4.07
N SER A 97 -7.58 -16.46 -4.28
CA SER A 97 -6.90 -15.54 -3.36
C SER A 97 -7.61 -14.19 -3.32
N LEU A 98 -7.42 -13.48 -2.21
CA LEU A 98 -7.89 -12.11 -2.10
C LEU A 98 -7.13 -11.22 -3.06
N ILE A 99 -7.80 -10.15 -3.47
CA ILE A 99 -7.27 -9.20 -4.45
C ILE A 99 -7.30 -7.80 -3.89
N TYR A 100 -6.37 -6.97 -4.34
CA TYR A 100 -6.33 -5.55 -4.03
C TYR A 100 -5.65 -4.77 -5.15
N CYS A 101 -5.91 -3.48 -5.18
CA CYS A 101 -5.14 -2.54 -5.99
C CYS A 101 -4.05 -1.94 -5.15
N ARG A 102 -2.86 -1.80 -5.74
CA ARG A 102 -1.80 -1.01 -5.12
C ARG A 102 -2.05 0.49 -5.20
N ASP A 103 -2.72 0.96 -6.26
CA ASP A 103 -3.10 2.35 -6.43
C ASP A 103 -4.50 2.60 -5.82
N GLU A 104 -4.59 3.57 -4.91
CA GLU A 104 -5.85 4.00 -4.28
C GLU A 104 -6.72 4.85 -5.20
N ASN A 105 -6.20 5.24 -6.36
CA ASN A 105 -6.94 6.04 -7.33
C ASN A 105 -8.00 5.17 -8.06
N PRO A 106 -9.29 5.52 -7.95
CA PRO A 106 -10.38 4.76 -8.58
C PRO A 106 -10.35 4.75 -10.11
N TYR A 107 -9.62 5.67 -10.75
CA TYR A 107 -9.52 5.72 -12.21
C TYR A 107 -8.48 4.74 -12.78
N THR A 108 -7.45 4.41 -12.01
CA THR A 108 -6.38 3.49 -12.41
C THR A 108 -6.66 2.07 -11.91
N CYS A 109 -7.38 1.96 -10.79
CA CYS A 109 -7.78 0.70 -10.19
C CYS A 109 -8.97 0.04 -10.94
N THR A 110 -8.68 -0.49 -12.12
CA THR A 110 -9.62 -1.26 -12.95
C THR A 110 -9.42 -2.77 -12.75
N SER A 111 -10.29 -3.61 -13.33
CA SER A 111 -10.22 -5.07 -13.20
C SER A 111 -8.88 -5.69 -13.59
N SER A 112 -8.14 -5.07 -14.53
CA SER A 112 -6.81 -5.52 -14.95
C SER A 112 -5.68 -5.10 -14.02
N ALA A 113 -5.93 -4.19 -13.07
CA ALA A 113 -4.92 -3.66 -12.16
C ALA A 113 -4.82 -4.41 -10.82
N TYR A 114 -5.70 -5.40 -10.58
CA TYR A 114 -5.73 -6.15 -9.33
C TYR A 114 -4.58 -7.14 -9.23
N ASN A 115 -4.03 -7.24 -8.02
CA ASN A 115 -3.05 -8.24 -7.65
C ASN A 115 -3.66 -9.18 -6.63
N TYR A 116 -3.39 -10.47 -6.77
CA TYR A 116 -3.63 -11.43 -5.71
C TYR A 116 -2.66 -11.15 -4.56
N TYR A 117 -3.10 -11.33 -3.34
CA TYR A 117 -2.21 -11.21 -2.19
C TYR A 117 -2.47 -12.28 -1.14
N ASP A 118 -1.43 -12.54 -0.36
CA ASP A 118 -1.48 -13.26 0.90
C ASP A 118 -1.02 -12.32 2.01
N ILE A 119 -1.46 -12.60 3.22
CA ILE A 119 -1.14 -11.79 4.39
C ILE A 119 -0.82 -12.69 5.57
N ILE A 120 0.35 -12.44 6.15
CA ILE A 120 0.83 -13.16 7.32
C ILE A 120 1.25 -12.17 8.40
N GLU A 121 0.97 -12.52 9.64
CA GLU A 121 1.59 -11.88 10.80
C GLU A 121 2.80 -12.70 11.24
N ILE A 122 3.91 -12.01 11.45
CA ILE A 122 5.17 -12.59 11.93
C ILE A 122 5.34 -12.19 13.39
N ASN A 123 5.30 -13.20 14.27
CA ASN A 123 5.48 -13.02 15.70
C ASN A 123 6.93 -13.28 16.09
N VAL A 124 7.55 -12.26 16.69
CA VAL A 124 8.96 -12.26 17.07
C VAL A 124 9.10 -12.32 18.59
N ASN A 125 9.82 -13.33 19.07
CA ASN A 125 10.05 -13.55 20.52
C ASN A 125 11.42 -13.07 21.01
N THR A 126 12.35 -12.76 20.10
CA THR A 126 13.70 -12.30 20.44
C THR A 126 14.00 -11.03 19.64
N SER A 127 14.43 -9.96 20.30
CA SER A 127 14.83 -8.75 19.60
C SER A 127 16.10 -8.99 18.78
N GLY A 128 16.19 -8.40 17.60
CA GLY A 128 17.40 -8.40 16.80
C GLY A 128 17.14 -8.13 15.32
N ASN A 129 18.18 -8.33 14.53
CA ASN A 129 18.14 -8.14 13.09
C ASN A 129 17.57 -9.37 12.37
N TYR A 130 16.53 -9.16 11.56
CA TYR A 130 15.89 -10.18 10.76
C TYR A 130 15.98 -9.84 9.27
N THR A 131 16.19 -10.86 8.46
CA THR A 131 16.01 -10.78 7.01
C THR A 131 14.75 -11.53 6.60
N ILE A 132 13.90 -10.92 5.79
CA ILE A 132 12.67 -11.50 5.25
C ILE A 132 12.78 -11.51 3.74
N THR A 133 12.80 -12.69 3.12
CA THR A 133 13.04 -12.84 1.68
C THR A 133 12.00 -13.76 1.06
N SER A 134 11.55 -13.47 -0.16
CA SER A 134 10.70 -14.40 -0.92
C SER A 134 11.51 -15.38 -1.78
N ASN A 135 10.86 -16.46 -2.16
CA ASN A 135 11.33 -17.34 -3.21
C ASN A 135 10.13 -17.86 -4.02
N SER A 136 10.14 -17.59 -5.32
CA SER A 136 9.11 -18.01 -6.26
C SER A 136 9.65 -18.06 -7.69
N LYS A 137 8.80 -18.45 -8.64
CA LYS A 137 9.11 -18.40 -10.08
C LYS A 137 8.65 -17.11 -10.76
N PHE A 138 8.02 -16.22 -10.01
CA PHE A 138 7.49 -14.95 -10.51
C PHE A 138 8.12 -13.78 -9.76
N ASP A 139 7.86 -12.59 -10.26
CA ASP A 139 8.30 -11.35 -9.66
C ASP A 139 7.40 -11.00 -8.45
N THR A 140 7.96 -11.12 -7.25
CA THR A 140 7.23 -10.92 -5.99
C THR A 140 7.39 -9.49 -5.50
N TYR A 141 6.33 -8.94 -4.91
CA TYR A 141 6.39 -7.64 -4.24
C TYR A 141 5.86 -7.80 -2.81
N GLY A 142 6.70 -7.50 -1.82
CA GLY A 142 6.36 -7.50 -0.40
C GLY A 142 6.08 -6.11 0.16
N TYR A 143 5.25 -6.05 1.19
CA TYR A 143 4.94 -4.83 1.94
C TYR A 143 4.89 -5.12 3.44
N ILE A 144 5.63 -4.35 4.23
CA ILE A 144 5.62 -4.39 5.69
C ILE A 144 4.70 -3.31 6.21
N TYR A 145 3.73 -3.70 7.03
CA TYR A 145 2.81 -2.79 7.72
C TYR A 145 3.03 -2.81 9.22
N ASN A 146 2.82 -1.65 9.84
CA ASN A 146 2.65 -1.54 11.28
C ASN A 146 1.19 -1.88 11.63
N LYS A 147 0.95 -2.88 12.47
CA LYS A 147 -0.39 -3.34 12.89
C LYS A 147 -1.23 -4.05 11.81
N THR A 148 -1.89 -3.31 10.92
CA THR A 148 -2.95 -3.88 10.06
C THR A 148 -2.88 -3.33 8.65
N PHE A 149 -3.04 -4.23 7.68
CA PHE A 149 -3.26 -3.91 6.28
C PHE A 149 -4.76 -3.74 5.98
N SER A 150 -5.09 -2.71 5.20
CA SER A 150 -6.42 -2.56 4.60
C SER A 150 -6.29 -2.59 3.08
N PRO A 151 -6.92 -3.54 2.38
CA PRO A 151 -6.82 -3.59 0.93
C PRO A 151 -7.61 -2.47 0.22
N PHE A 152 -8.42 -1.70 0.96
CA PHE A 152 -9.08 -0.48 0.48
C PHE A 152 -8.17 0.75 0.56
N PHE A 153 -7.18 0.72 1.47
CA PHE A 153 -6.25 1.81 1.72
C PHE A 153 -4.84 1.25 1.98
N PRO A 154 -4.21 0.63 0.97
CA PRO A 154 -2.88 0.02 1.08
C PRO A 154 -1.77 1.00 1.47
N SER A 155 -1.97 2.31 1.37
CA SER A 155 -0.98 3.29 1.85
C SER A 155 -0.99 3.47 3.37
N VAL A 156 -2.07 3.09 4.05
CA VAL A 156 -2.22 3.31 5.50
C VAL A 156 -1.39 2.27 6.26
N ASN A 157 -0.63 2.75 7.25
CA ASN A 157 0.31 1.96 8.06
C ASN A 157 1.46 1.29 7.30
N LEU A 158 1.64 1.59 6.01
CA LEU A 158 2.76 1.07 5.23
C LEU A 158 4.08 1.60 5.82
N VAL A 159 4.98 0.68 6.17
CA VAL A 159 6.31 1.02 6.70
C VAL A 159 7.34 0.96 5.58
N LYS A 160 7.34 -0.13 4.81
CA LYS A 160 8.33 -0.37 3.75
C LYS A 160 7.77 -1.34 2.70
N SER A 161 8.25 -1.22 1.47
CA SER A 161 7.96 -2.13 0.37
C SER A 161 9.26 -2.54 -0.32
N ALA A 162 9.29 -3.71 -0.95
CA ALA A 162 10.44 -4.28 -1.65
C ALA A 162 9.95 -5.30 -2.70
N ASP A 163 10.62 -5.42 -3.84
CA ASP A 163 10.29 -6.34 -4.93
C ASP A 163 11.50 -7.10 -5.50
N ASP A 164 12.62 -6.43 -5.68
CA ASP A 164 13.82 -6.99 -6.34
C ASP A 164 15.04 -7.14 -5.41
N GLU A 165 14.99 -6.63 -4.18
CA GLU A 165 16.15 -6.47 -3.30
C GLU A 165 16.81 -7.81 -2.89
N GLY A 166 16.10 -8.93 -3.01
CA GLY A 166 16.62 -10.28 -2.80
C GLY A 166 17.29 -10.89 -4.04
N GLY A 167 17.25 -10.20 -5.17
CA GLY A 167 17.68 -10.70 -6.47
C GLY A 167 16.70 -11.71 -7.07
N ASN A 168 16.87 -12.05 -8.36
CA ASN A 168 15.98 -12.97 -9.09
C ASN A 168 14.49 -12.61 -8.99
N HIS A 169 14.17 -11.31 -8.96
CA HIS A 169 12.82 -10.78 -8.80
C HIS A 169 12.13 -11.15 -7.48
N GLN A 170 12.92 -11.28 -6.41
CA GLN A 170 12.45 -11.59 -5.07
C GLN A 170 12.65 -10.41 -4.13
N PHE A 171 11.67 -10.12 -3.29
CA PHE A 171 11.79 -9.05 -2.31
C PHE A 171 12.73 -9.46 -1.18
N LEU A 172 13.40 -8.48 -0.58
CA LEU A 172 14.18 -8.66 0.64
C LEU A 172 14.00 -7.45 1.57
N PHE A 173 13.68 -7.74 2.83
CA PHE A 173 13.72 -6.78 3.91
C PHE A 173 14.84 -7.15 4.88
N ASP A 174 15.66 -6.16 5.21
CA ASP A 174 16.55 -6.18 6.37
C ASP A 174 15.95 -5.23 7.42
N ILE A 175 15.58 -5.76 8.59
CA ILE A 175 14.80 -5.05 9.60
C ILE A 175 15.13 -5.50 11.03
N ASP A 176 15.28 -4.53 11.93
CA ASP A 176 15.39 -4.78 13.37
C ASP A 176 14.00 -4.91 13.99
N LEU A 177 13.72 -6.07 14.57
CA LEU A 177 12.45 -6.38 15.21
C LEU A 177 12.65 -6.49 16.72
N GLN A 178 11.68 -6.00 17.49
CA GLN A 178 11.69 -6.12 18.95
C GLN A 178 10.84 -7.31 19.39
N ALA A 179 11.28 -8.02 20.43
CA ALA A 179 10.50 -9.08 21.05
C ALA A 179 9.10 -8.58 21.46
N GLY A 180 8.08 -9.36 21.16
CA GLY A 180 6.67 -9.00 21.39
C GLY A 180 6.06 -8.11 20.30
N THR A 181 6.81 -7.78 19.23
CA THR A 181 6.26 -7.08 18.07
C THR A 181 5.54 -8.07 17.16
N MET A 182 4.38 -7.67 16.65
CA MET A 182 3.74 -8.32 15.50
C MET A 182 3.99 -7.49 14.25
N VAL A 183 4.48 -8.14 13.20
CA VAL A 183 4.71 -7.50 11.90
C VAL A 183 3.76 -8.10 10.88
N THR A 184 2.98 -7.25 10.21
CA THR A 184 2.14 -7.70 9.10
C THR A 184 2.93 -7.61 7.81
N LEU A 185 3.09 -8.75 7.13
CA LEU A 185 3.65 -8.84 5.79
C LEU A 185 2.53 -9.15 4.80
N VAL A 186 2.37 -8.29 3.81
CA VAL A 186 1.56 -8.55 2.62
C VAL A 186 2.48 -9.00 1.50
N ILE A 187 2.17 -10.16 0.93
CA ILE A 187 2.89 -10.75 -0.20
C ILE A 187 2.01 -10.65 -1.43
N THR A 188 2.55 -10.12 -2.52
CA THR A 188 1.87 -10.05 -3.81
C THR A 188 2.88 -10.18 -4.95
N THR A 189 2.47 -9.81 -6.16
CA THR A 189 3.27 -9.87 -7.38
C THR A 189 3.52 -8.48 -7.93
N TYR A 190 4.66 -8.26 -8.60
CA TYR A 190 4.91 -7.00 -9.30
C TYR A 190 3.90 -6.76 -10.42
N SER A 191 3.66 -7.77 -11.26
CA SER A 191 2.66 -7.70 -12.32
C SER A 191 1.26 -8.11 -11.84
N PRO A 192 0.19 -7.36 -12.16
CA PRO A 192 -1.20 -7.74 -11.88
C PRO A 192 -1.57 -9.11 -12.43
N ASN A 193 -2.59 -9.74 -11.83
CA ASN A 193 -3.16 -11.03 -12.23
C ASN A 193 -2.14 -12.19 -12.31
N THR A 194 -1.00 -12.07 -11.65
CA THR A 194 0.04 -13.12 -11.63
C THR A 194 -0.20 -14.08 -10.48
N ALA A 195 -0.20 -15.38 -10.77
CA ALA A 195 -0.49 -16.45 -9.83
C ALA A 195 0.67 -17.45 -9.79
N GLY A 196 0.84 -18.11 -8.64
CA GLY A 196 1.87 -19.13 -8.47
C GLY A 196 2.13 -19.45 -7.00
N ALA A 197 2.90 -20.53 -6.80
CA ALA A 197 3.41 -20.89 -5.49
C ALA A 197 4.61 -20.01 -5.10
N PHE A 198 4.70 -19.66 -3.82
CA PHE A 198 5.81 -18.92 -3.26
C PHE A 198 6.13 -19.42 -1.85
N SER A 199 7.32 -19.06 -1.39
CA SER A 199 7.71 -19.18 0.01
C SER A 199 8.30 -17.87 0.51
N VAL A 200 8.19 -17.63 1.81
CA VAL A 200 8.83 -16.54 2.55
C VAL A 200 9.77 -17.17 3.57
N ILE A 201 11.01 -16.72 3.56
CA ILE A 201 12.08 -17.16 4.46
C ILE A 201 12.38 -16.00 5.39
N VAL A 202 12.20 -16.22 6.70
CA VAL A 202 12.59 -15.28 7.75
C VAL A 202 13.81 -15.84 8.46
N ALA A 203 14.94 -15.15 8.37
CA ALA A 203 16.19 -15.53 9.04
C ALA A 203 16.56 -14.50 10.11
N GLY A 204 16.94 -14.95 11.30
CA GLY A 204 17.34 -14.06 12.40
C GLY A 204 17.87 -14.81 13.63
N PRO A 205 17.90 -14.18 14.81
CA PRO A 205 18.46 -14.76 16.03
C PRO A 205 17.73 -16.02 16.53
N THR A 206 16.47 -16.21 16.15
CA THR A 206 15.63 -17.36 16.52
C THR A 206 14.57 -17.60 15.44
N THR A 207 13.90 -18.75 15.50
CA THR A 207 12.67 -18.98 14.74
C THR A 207 11.56 -17.99 15.08
N VAL A 208 10.71 -17.70 14.10
CA VAL A 208 9.50 -16.90 14.25
C VAL A 208 8.26 -17.78 14.11
N GLN A 209 7.11 -17.27 14.55
CA GLN A 209 5.82 -17.91 14.31
C GLN A 209 5.05 -17.12 13.26
N PHE A 210 4.45 -17.83 12.30
CA PHE A 210 3.56 -17.25 11.30
C PHE A 210 2.11 -17.47 11.69
N LEU A 211 1.30 -16.42 11.63
CA LEU A 211 -0.15 -16.49 11.71
C LEU A 211 -0.74 -16.06 10.37
N GLN A 212 -1.37 -16.98 9.65
CA GLN A 212 -2.13 -16.63 8.46
C GLN A 212 -3.47 -16.05 8.89
N LEU A 213 -3.81 -14.88 8.36
CA LEU A 213 -5.12 -14.30 8.61
C LEU A 213 -6.14 -14.95 7.67
N ASN A 214 -7.07 -15.72 8.24
CA ASN A 214 -8.20 -16.29 7.51
C ASN A 214 -9.22 -15.20 7.15
N ILE A 215 -8.88 -14.35 6.20
CA ILE A 215 -9.79 -13.35 5.67
C ILE A 215 -10.73 -14.05 4.69
N THR A 216 -11.99 -14.22 5.08
CA THR A 216 -12.99 -14.95 4.30
C THR A 216 -13.38 -14.15 3.04
N ALA A 217 -12.95 -14.64 1.87
CA ALA A 217 -13.46 -14.43 0.49
C ALA A 217 -13.67 -12.97 -0.03
N PRO A 218 -13.58 -12.75 -1.36
CA PRO A 218 -13.23 -11.46 -1.93
C PRO A 218 -14.47 -10.58 -2.03
N ARG A 219 -14.66 -9.67 -1.08
CA ARG A 219 -15.18 -8.37 -1.49
C ARG A 219 -14.01 -7.66 -2.14
N LEU A 220 -14.04 -7.55 -3.47
CA LEU A 220 -13.17 -6.66 -4.24
C LEU A 220 -13.03 -5.37 -3.42
N PRO A 221 -11.84 -5.07 -2.90
CA PRO A 221 -11.63 -3.82 -2.22
C PRO A 221 -11.51 -2.76 -3.29
N LEU A 222 -12.67 -2.21 -3.63
CA LEU A 222 -12.78 -1.18 -4.64
C LEU A 222 -12.59 0.16 -3.91
N PRO A 223 -11.67 1.03 -4.37
CA PRO A 223 -11.83 2.44 -4.07
C PRO A 223 -13.23 2.86 -4.55
N SER A 224 -13.86 3.77 -3.82
CA SER A 224 -15.23 4.15 -4.15
C SER A 224 -15.26 4.74 -5.56
N PRO A 225 -16.15 4.25 -6.45
CA PRO A 225 -16.40 4.93 -7.69
C PRO A 225 -16.92 6.34 -7.37
N ILE A 226 -16.83 7.27 -8.34
CA ILE A 226 -17.39 8.62 -8.14
C ILE A 226 -18.83 8.52 -7.68
N ASN A 227 -19.64 7.68 -8.34
CA ASN A 227 -21.04 7.45 -8.05
C ASN A 227 -21.42 5.97 -8.30
N LEU A 228 -22.68 5.60 -8.06
CA LEU A 228 -23.15 4.22 -8.11
C LEU A 228 -24.08 3.91 -9.30
N VAL A 229 -24.10 4.77 -10.33
CA VAL A 229 -24.91 4.58 -11.54
C VAL A 229 -24.69 3.22 -12.20
N ALA A 230 -23.44 2.74 -12.23
CA ALA A 230 -23.08 1.45 -12.82
C ALA A 230 -23.73 0.24 -12.12
N PHE A 231 -24.25 0.43 -10.90
CA PHE A 231 -24.88 -0.61 -10.09
C PHE A 231 -26.40 -0.44 -9.98
N ARG A 232 -27.00 0.47 -10.75
CA ARG A 232 -28.44 0.72 -10.76
C ARG A 232 -29.24 -0.56 -10.97
N GLY A 233 -30.33 -0.70 -10.24
CA GLY A 233 -31.27 -1.81 -10.38
C GLY A 233 -30.74 -3.16 -9.86
N THR A 234 -29.54 -3.20 -9.29
CA THR A 234 -28.97 -4.46 -8.78
C THR A 234 -29.59 -4.90 -7.45
N ASN A 235 -30.14 -3.98 -6.65
CA ASN A 235 -30.62 -4.22 -5.28
C ASN A 235 -29.56 -4.90 -4.39
N ARG A 236 -28.27 -4.57 -4.65
CA ARG A 236 -27.12 -5.17 -3.97
C ARG A 236 -26.58 -4.23 -2.90
N THR A 237 -25.99 -4.85 -1.88
CA THR A 237 -25.09 -4.19 -0.95
C THR A 237 -23.67 -4.15 -1.54
N LEU A 238 -23.07 -2.97 -1.57
CA LEU A 238 -21.73 -2.72 -2.13
C LEU A 238 -20.85 -2.11 -1.03
N THR A 239 -19.57 -2.48 -0.99
CA THR A 239 -18.62 -1.95 0.00
C THR A 239 -17.41 -1.38 -0.70
N PHE A 240 -17.04 -0.16 -0.33
CA PHE A 240 -15.95 0.59 -0.95
C PHE A 240 -15.09 1.31 0.08
N GLY A 241 -13.83 1.56 -0.27
CA GLY A 241 -12.97 2.51 0.43
C GLY A 241 -13.35 3.94 0.02
N VAL A 242 -13.81 4.74 0.96
CA VAL A 242 -14.21 6.14 0.74
C VAL A 242 -13.27 7.07 1.48
N VAL A 243 -12.77 8.09 0.78
CA VAL A 243 -12.18 9.29 1.39
C VAL A 243 -13.22 10.39 1.36
N GLY A 244 -13.63 10.90 2.53
CA GLY A 244 -14.68 11.91 2.61
C GLY A 244 -14.33 13.19 1.85
N SER A 245 -15.29 13.75 1.13
CA SER A 245 -15.13 14.99 0.36
C SER A 245 -16.28 15.96 0.64
N ALA A 246 -16.00 17.26 0.54
CA ALA A 246 -17.02 18.31 0.61
C ALA A 246 -17.36 18.89 -0.77
N SER A 247 -16.73 18.39 -1.85
CA SER A 247 -16.74 19.05 -3.16
C SER A 247 -17.53 18.26 -4.20
N ALA A 248 -18.85 18.39 -4.19
CA ALA A 248 -19.76 18.16 -5.32
C ALA A 248 -21.19 18.55 -4.91
N ASN A 249 -22.10 18.63 -5.88
CA ASN A 249 -23.52 18.61 -5.57
C ASN A 249 -23.96 17.16 -5.34
N ILE A 250 -24.90 16.98 -4.41
CA ILE A 250 -25.59 15.72 -4.14
C ILE A 250 -27.10 15.99 -4.06
N TRP A 251 -27.91 14.97 -4.29
CA TRP A 251 -29.37 15.07 -4.30
C TRP A 251 -29.99 14.07 -3.32
N GLY A 252 -30.91 14.56 -2.49
CA GLY A 252 -31.60 13.77 -1.47
C GLY A 252 -30.94 13.75 -0.08
N THR A 253 -31.61 13.08 0.85
CA THR A 253 -31.21 12.94 2.26
C THR A 253 -31.57 11.53 2.70
N THR A 254 -30.63 10.83 3.36
CA THR A 254 -30.72 9.39 3.71
C THR A 254 -30.76 8.46 2.49
N ILE A 255 -31.60 8.76 1.51
CA ILE A 255 -31.64 8.16 0.19
C ILE A 255 -31.18 9.21 -0.80
N TYR A 256 -30.12 8.88 -1.53
CA TYR A 256 -29.48 9.76 -2.50
C TYR A 256 -29.68 9.21 -3.90
N THR A 257 -29.75 10.09 -4.90
CA THR A 257 -29.71 9.67 -6.31
C THR A 257 -28.39 8.93 -6.59
N ASP A 258 -28.44 7.90 -7.43
CA ASP A 258 -27.27 7.05 -7.68
C ASP A 258 -26.12 7.71 -8.46
N ASP A 259 -26.35 8.89 -9.02
CA ASP A 259 -25.34 9.77 -9.61
C ASP A 259 -24.69 10.73 -8.59
N SER A 260 -25.22 10.84 -7.37
CA SER A 260 -24.63 11.61 -6.28
C SER A 260 -23.29 11.02 -5.83
N PRO A 261 -22.22 11.84 -5.69
CA PRO A 261 -20.92 11.30 -5.33
C PRO A 261 -20.85 10.67 -3.95
N THR A 262 -20.38 9.43 -3.88
CA THR A 262 -20.34 8.60 -2.65
C THR A 262 -19.52 9.25 -1.54
N ALA A 263 -18.41 9.91 -1.89
CA ALA A 263 -17.56 10.62 -0.94
C ALA A 263 -18.27 11.79 -0.25
N VAL A 264 -19.17 12.47 -0.95
CA VAL A 264 -19.89 13.64 -0.45
C VAL A 264 -21.15 13.24 0.29
N THR A 265 -21.90 12.24 -0.19
CA THR A 265 -23.05 11.68 0.52
C THR A 265 -22.64 11.01 1.83
N SER A 266 -21.45 10.39 1.88
CA SER A 266 -20.88 9.82 3.11
C SER A 266 -20.55 10.87 4.16
N VAL A 267 -20.12 12.07 3.74
CA VAL A 267 -19.93 13.20 4.66
C VAL A 267 -21.27 13.78 5.08
N HIS A 268 -22.15 14.06 4.13
CA HIS A 268 -23.49 14.60 4.40
C HIS A 268 -24.26 13.75 5.41
N SER A 269 -24.25 12.42 5.26
CA SER A 269 -24.92 11.49 6.17
C SER A 269 -24.20 11.27 7.53
N GLY A 270 -23.00 11.83 7.71
CA GLY A 270 -22.25 11.73 8.96
C GLY A 270 -21.50 10.41 9.17
N PHE A 271 -21.49 9.51 8.18
CA PHE A 271 -20.73 8.26 8.25
C PHE A 271 -19.22 8.46 8.10
N VAL A 272 -18.78 9.58 7.52
CA VAL A 272 -17.37 9.88 7.21
C VAL A 272 -17.11 11.38 7.42
N ARG A 273 -15.94 11.77 7.94
CA ARG A 273 -15.51 13.19 7.95
C ARG A 273 -14.77 13.57 6.67
N VAL A 274 -14.71 14.85 6.33
CA VAL A 274 -13.88 15.34 5.20
C VAL A 274 -12.42 14.91 5.39
N GLY A 275 -11.83 14.30 4.37
CA GLY A 275 -10.46 13.77 4.38
C GLY A 275 -10.29 12.44 5.14
N GLN A 276 -11.30 11.97 5.85
CA GLN A 276 -11.23 10.70 6.59
C GLN A 276 -11.39 9.51 5.65
N ARG A 277 -10.61 8.45 5.91
CA ARG A 277 -10.67 7.17 5.21
C ARG A 277 -11.59 6.21 5.94
N CYS A 278 -12.63 5.72 5.28
CA CYS A 278 -13.53 4.73 5.84
C CYS A 278 -13.91 3.68 4.80
N VAL A 279 -14.12 2.45 5.26
CA VAL A 279 -14.80 1.42 4.48
C VAL A 279 -16.30 1.65 4.65
N VAL A 280 -17.01 1.97 3.58
CA VAL A 280 -18.43 2.35 3.61
C VAL A 280 -19.25 1.34 2.82
N THR A 281 -20.39 0.97 3.39
CA THR A 281 -21.34 0.02 2.81
C THR A 281 -22.60 0.75 2.34
N PHE A 282 -22.91 0.59 1.06
CA PHE A 282 -24.03 1.19 0.36
C PHE A 282 -25.04 0.13 -0.02
N MET A 283 -26.33 0.43 0.07
CA MET A 283 -27.41 -0.40 -0.44
C MET A 283 -28.03 0.27 -1.66
N MET A 284 -28.02 -0.42 -2.80
CA MET A 284 -28.70 0.06 -4.02
C MET A 284 -30.21 -0.08 -3.87
N LEU A 285 -30.95 0.95 -4.26
CA LEU A 285 -32.40 1.03 -4.16
C LEU A 285 -33.03 1.42 -5.51
N PRO A 286 -34.32 1.13 -5.73
CA PRO A 286 -35.07 1.71 -6.83
C PRO A 286 -35.05 3.25 -6.81
N GLY A 287 -35.33 3.85 -7.95
CA GLY A 287 -35.58 5.29 -8.05
C GLY A 287 -36.79 5.74 -7.21
N GLN A 288 -36.81 7.02 -6.86
CA GLN A 288 -37.92 7.70 -6.21
C GLN A 288 -38.50 8.80 -7.11
N ASP A 289 -39.77 9.14 -6.89
CA ASP A 289 -40.45 10.24 -7.59
C ASP A 289 -40.03 11.62 -7.07
N GLU A 290 -39.45 11.68 -5.86
CA GLU A 290 -38.91 12.89 -5.25
C GLU A 290 -37.80 12.54 -4.25
N TYR A 291 -36.80 13.41 -4.17
CA TYR A 291 -35.70 13.36 -3.21
C TYR A 291 -35.66 14.70 -2.47
N ILE A 292 -35.74 14.66 -1.15
CA ILE A 292 -35.74 15.87 -0.32
C ILE A 292 -34.29 16.21 0.07
N GLY A 293 -33.84 17.41 -0.31
CA GLY A 293 -32.54 17.95 0.10
C GLY A 293 -32.55 18.47 1.54
N SER A 294 -31.38 18.48 2.18
CA SER A 294 -31.17 19.08 3.50
C SER A 294 -29.75 19.61 3.65
N THR A 295 -29.44 20.20 4.81
CA THR A 295 -28.05 20.52 5.17
C THR A 295 -27.67 19.72 6.40
N GLN A 296 -26.64 18.88 6.27
CA GLN A 296 -26.14 18.01 7.34
C GLN A 296 -24.62 17.94 7.26
N ASN A 297 -23.96 17.91 8.42
CA ASN A 297 -22.49 17.74 8.52
C ASN A 297 -21.69 18.73 7.66
N GLY A 298 -22.19 19.96 7.50
CA GLY A 298 -21.54 21.01 6.71
C GLY A 298 -21.72 20.89 5.19
N ILE A 299 -22.51 19.91 4.71
CA ILE A 299 -22.84 19.72 3.29
C ILE A 299 -24.31 20.05 3.07
N THR A 300 -24.63 20.74 1.99
CA THR A 300 -26.02 20.98 1.55
C THR A 300 -26.33 20.07 0.36
N SER A 301 -27.29 19.16 0.52
CA SER A 301 -27.89 18.41 -0.57
C SER A 301 -29.08 19.16 -1.17
N ARG A 302 -29.32 18.93 -2.46
CA ARG A 302 -30.43 19.56 -3.21
C ARG A 302 -31.62 18.62 -3.26
N SER A 303 -32.81 19.20 -3.28
CA SER A 303 -33.99 18.42 -3.66
C SER A 303 -33.96 18.09 -5.16
N TRP A 304 -34.57 16.98 -5.52
CA TRP A 304 -34.79 16.58 -6.90
C TRP A 304 -36.15 15.93 -7.04
N ILE A 305 -36.70 15.94 -8.25
CA ILE A 305 -37.92 15.22 -8.58
C ILE A 305 -37.59 13.76 -8.92
N ALA A 306 -38.28 13.14 -9.86
CA ALA A 306 -38.09 11.76 -10.22
C ALA A 306 -36.66 11.49 -10.74
N TRP A 307 -36.05 10.43 -10.21
CA TRP A 307 -34.78 9.90 -10.69
C TRP A 307 -34.76 8.38 -10.59
N VAL A 308 -34.14 7.72 -11.57
CA VAL A 308 -34.34 6.30 -11.89
C VAL A 308 -33.60 5.31 -10.98
N GLY A 309 -32.70 5.77 -10.11
CA GLY A 309 -31.98 4.89 -9.19
C GLY A 309 -31.43 5.61 -7.98
N SER A 310 -31.37 4.90 -6.86
CA SER A 310 -30.94 5.49 -5.59
C SER A 310 -29.98 4.59 -4.85
N TYR A 311 -29.37 5.13 -3.81
CA TYR A 311 -28.74 4.33 -2.77
C TYR A 311 -28.92 4.96 -1.39
N THR A 312 -28.68 4.15 -0.36
CA THR A 312 -28.51 4.61 1.02
C THR A 312 -27.23 4.03 1.61
N ILE A 313 -26.70 4.70 2.63
CA ILE A 313 -25.51 4.24 3.37
C ILE A 313 -26.01 3.53 4.62
N ILE A 314 -25.53 2.31 4.85
CA ILE A 314 -26.01 1.47 5.95
C ILE A 314 -24.96 1.24 7.04
N GLN A 315 -23.67 1.39 6.72
CA GLN A 315 -22.57 1.20 7.68
C GLN A 315 -21.30 1.90 7.19
N SER A 316 -20.45 2.34 8.13
CA SER A 316 -19.05 2.64 7.87
C SER A 316 -18.13 2.10 8.97
N THR A 317 -16.89 1.81 8.62
CA THR A 317 -15.78 1.56 9.54
C THR A 317 -14.62 2.45 9.13
N CYS A 318 -14.28 3.42 9.97
CA CYS A 318 -13.21 4.36 9.68
C CYS A 318 -11.86 3.87 10.20
N ILE A 319 -10.82 4.21 9.46
CA ILE A 319 -9.44 3.87 9.79
C ILE A 319 -8.74 5.18 10.13
N ASP A 320 -8.14 5.24 11.31
CA ASP A 320 -7.38 6.38 11.82
C ASP A 320 -5.92 6.32 11.37
#